data_AF-A0AAV5XWB9-F1
#
_entry.id   AF-A0AAV5XWB9-F1
#
_cell.length_a   1.000
_cell.length_b   1.000
_cell.length_c   1.000
_cell.angle_alpha   90.00
_cell.angle_beta   90.00
_cell.angle_gamma   90.00
#
_symmetry.space_group_name_H-M   'P 1'
#
loop_
_entity.id
_entity.type
_entity.pdbx_description
1 polymer ?
#
loop_
_entity_poly.entity_id
_entity_poly.type
_entity_poly.pdbx_seq_one_letter_code
_entity_poly.pdbx_strand_id
1 'polypeptide(L)'
;MSKNSPPDYDELRPEYDFASMKGGVRGKYAARLRKDGSNLVLLEPEVAEAFPSDAAVNEALRGVLNTTRAVRGKGGLSNRALKPTKRASGPPKKRKPARAARG
;
A
#
# COMPACT_ATOMS: atom_id res chain seq x y z
N MET A 1 23.21 13.80 -30.97
CA MET A 1 23.79 13.38 -29.67
C MET A 1 23.36 14.38 -28.61
N SER A 2 22.38 14.03 -27.78
CA SER A 2 22.53 13.62 -26.36
C SER A 2 23.04 14.74 -25.43
N LYS A 3 22.12 15.28 -24.62
CA LYS A 3 22.43 15.87 -23.32
C LYS A 3 21.50 15.23 -22.29
N ASN A 4 21.98 14.16 -21.65
CA ASN A 4 21.44 13.72 -20.37
C ASN A 4 21.92 14.73 -19.31
N SER A 5 21.13 15.78 -19.04
CA SER A 5 21.33 16.56 -17.81
C SER A 5 20.62 15.83 -16.66
N PRO A 6 21.29 15.59 -15.52
CA PRO A 6 20.61 15.12 -14.32
C PRO A 6 19.58 16.18 -13.86
N PRO A 7 18.47 15.79 -13.21
CA PRO A 7 17.49 16.74 -12.72
C PRO A 7 18.19 17.69 -11.73
N ASP A 8 18.01 18.98 -11.98
CA ASP A 8 18.59 20.05 -11.18
C ASP A 8 18.05 19.94 -9.75
N TYR A 9 18.93 19.73 -8.77
CA TYR A 9 18.54 19.61 -7.36
C TYR A 9 18.15 20.97 -6.73
N ASP A 10 18.06 22.01 -7.55
CA ASP A 10 18.09 23.42 -7.17
C ASP A 10 16.71 24.11 -7.14
N GLU A 11 15.61 23.35 -7.19
CA GLU A 11 14.25 23.89 -7.00
C GLU A 11 13.91 24.18 -5.53
N LEU A 12 14.79 23.83 -4.58
CA LEU A 12 14.62 24.12 -3.17
C LEU A 12 15.11 25.53 -2.85
N ARG A 13 14.29 26.31 -2.13
CA ARG A 13 14.72 27.64 -1.69
C ARG A 13 15.94 27.53 -0.75
N PRO A 14 16.86 28.51 -0.76
CA PRO A 14 18.09 28.47 0.06
C PRO A 14 17.84 28.28 1.56
N GLU A 15 16.66 28.64 2.06
CA GLU A 15 16.28 28.47 3.46
C GLU A 15 15.97 27.00 3.83
N TYR A 16 15.74 26.12 2.85
CA TYR A 16 15.42 24.71 3.04
C TYR A 16 16.64 23.80 2.93
N ASP A 17 17.55 23.90 3.90
CA ASP A 17 18.63 22.92 4.05
C ASP A 17 18.23 21.79 5.02
N PHE A 18 17.73 20.70 4.45
CA PHE A 18 17.36 19.50 5.22
C PHE A 18 18.54 18.83 5.95
N ALA A 19 19.80 19.12 5.58
CA ALA A 19 20.98 18.60 6.27
C ALA A 19 21.27 19.36 7.59
N SER A 20 20.97 20.66 7.65
CA SER A 20 21.11 21.46 8.87
C SER A 20 19.85 21.48 9.75
N MET A 21 18.71 21.02 9.25
CA MET A 21 17.48 20.88 10.03
C MET A 21 17.63 19.88 11.20
N LYS A 22 17.65 20.41 12.43
CA LYS A 22 17.58 19.58 13.64
C LYS A 22 16.20 18.90 13.75
N GLY A 23 16.20 17.57 13.91
CA GLY A 23 14.97 16.78 14.14
C GLY A 23 14.31 16.18 12.90
N GLY A 24 14.87 16.40 11.70
CA GLY A 24 14.46 15.69 10.48
C GLY A 24 14.88 14.23 10.51
N VAL A 25 13.92 13.30 10.64
CA VAL A 25 14.20 11.85 10.64
C VAL A 25 13.69 11.23 9.35
N ARG A 26 14.61 10.76 8.50
CA ARG A 26 14.26 10.05 7.27
C ARG A 26 13.42 8.81 7.62
N GLY A 27 12.24 8.70 7.01
CA GLY A 27 11.36 7.55 7.21
C GLY A 27 10.68 7.46 8.59
N LYS A 28 10.51 8.57 9.32
CA LYS A 28 9.82 8.65 10.63
C LYS A 28 8.50 7.84 10.70
N TYR A 29 7.75 7.80 9.61
CA TYR A 29 6.47 7.07 9.51
C TYR A 29 6.53 5.84 8.60
N ALA A 30 7.68 5.55 7.96
CA ALA A 30 7.79 4.45 7.01
C ALA A 30 7.57 3.08 7.67
N ALA A 31 7.97 2.92 8.93
CA ALA A 31 7.68 1.71 9.69
C ALA A 31 6.18 1.55 9.99
N ARG A 32 5.48 2.64 10.34
CA ARG A 32 4.03 2.65 10.54
C ARG A 32 3.29 2.34 9.25
N LEU A 33 3.65 3.01 8.15
CA LEU A 33 3.10 2.75 6.83
C LEU A 33 3.23 1.28 6.39
N ARG A 34 4.38 0.64 6.68
CA ARG A 34 4.61 -0.77 6.38
C ARG A 34 3.86 -1.74 7.30
N LYS A 35 3.73 -1.40 8.59
CA LYS A 35 3.05 -2.24 9.59
C LYS A 35 1.53 -2.14 9.46
N ASP A 36 1.03 -0.91 9.46
CA ASP A 36 -0.39 -0.58 9.44
C ASP A 36 -0.95 -0.74 8.02
N GLY A 37 -0.09 -0.63 7.00
CA GLY A 37 -0.38 -0.98 5.62
C GLY A 37 -1.45 -0.06 5.00
N SER A 38 -1.05 1.07 4.42
CA SER A 38 -1.93 1.80 3.51
C SER A 38 -1.86 1.15 2.13
N ASN A 39 -2.89 0.41 1.73
CA ASN A 39 -3.04 -0.03 0.34
C ASN A 39 -3.62 1.15 -0.46
N LEU A 40 -2.76 2.08 -0.86
CA LEU A 40 -3.16 3.13 -1.80
C LEU A 40 -3.27 2.52 -3.20
N VAL A 41 -4.43 2.72 -3.84
CA VAL A 41 -4.69 2.29 -5.21
C VAL A 41 -5.00 3.54 -6.01
N LEU A 42 -4.25 3.78 -7.08
CA LEU A 42 -4.53 4.87 -8.01
C LEU A 42 -5.70 4.46 -8.90
N LEU A 43 -6.74 5.30 -8.94
CA LEU A 43 -7.83 5.14 -9.88
C LEU A 43 -7.48 5.82 -11.21
N GLU A 44 -8.09 5.32 -12.29
CA GLU A 44 -8.05 6.02 -13.57
C GLU A 44 -8.76 7.38 -13.45
N PRO A 45 -8.34 8.42 -14.20
CA PRO A 45 -8.89 9.77 -14.06
C PRO A 45 -10.41 9.82 -14.23
N GLU A 46 -10.95 9.15 -15.24
CA GLU A 46 -12.40 9.08 -15.50
C GLU A 46 -13.17 8.42 -14.34
N VAL A 47 -12.59 7.39 -13.72
CA VAL A 47 -13.18 6.71 -12.57
C VAL A 47 -13.11 7.59 -11.33
N ALA A 48 -12.01 8.34 -11.14
CA ALA A 48 -11.86 9.27 -10.03
C ALA A 48 -12.84 10.45 -10.13
N GLU A 49 -13.14 10.92 -11.35
CA GLU A 49 -14.17 11.94 -11.59
C GLU A 49 -15.57 11.43 -11.21
N ALA A 50 -15.89 10.17 -11.54
CA ALA A 50 -17.15 9.55 -11.16
C ALA A 50 -17.28 9.27 -9.65
N PHE A 51 -16.16 9.01 -8.97
CA PHE A 51 -16.12 8.69 -7.54
C PHE A 51 -15.17 9.63 -6.76
N PRO A 52 -15.66 10.82 -6.36
CA PRO A 52 -14.81 11.86 -5.75
C PRO A 52 -14.32 11.53 -4.32
N SER A 53 -14.82 10.47 -3.69
CA SER A 53 -14.41 10.06 -2.34
C SER A 53 -14.20 8.54 -2.23
N ASP A 54 -13.33 8.16 -1.30
CA ASP A 54 -13.09 6.77 -0.91
C ASP A 54 -14.37 6.12 -0.34
N ALA A 55 -15.19 6.88 0.37
CA ALA A 55 -16.49 6.43 0.86
C ALA A 55 -17.41 5.99 -0.30
N ALA A 56 -17.49 6.77 -1.37
CA ALA A 56 -18.31 6.45 -2.54
C ALA A 56 -17.84 5.18 -3.27
N VAL A 57 -16.52 5.04 -3.46
CA VAL A 57 -15.93 3.82 -4.05
C VAL A 57 -16.24 2.60 -3.18
N ASN A 58 -16.02 2.71 -1.86
CA ASN A 58 -16.23 1.61 -0.94
C ASN A 58 -17.70 1.19 -0.85
N GLU A 59 -18.64 2.15 -0.93
CA GLU A 59 -20.07 1.86 -0.97
C GLU A 59 -20.44 1.08 -2.24
N ALA A 60 -20.00 1.54 -3.41
CA ALA A 60 -20.24 0.86 -4.69
C ALA A 60 -19.71 -0.58 -4.66
N LEU A 61 -18.47 -0.78 -4.19
CA LEU A 61 -17.86 -2.11 -4.07
C LEU A 61 -18.63 -3.01 -3.09
N ARG A 62 -19.13 -2.47 -1.97
CA ARG A 62 -20.02 -3.22 -1.05
C ARG A 62 -21.30 -3.65 -1.74
N GLY A 63 -21.89 -2.79 -2.58
CA GLY A 63 -23.02 -3.12 -3.43
C GLY A 63 -22.73 -4.34 -4.31
N VAL A 64 -21.60 -4.34 -5.03
CA VAL A 64 -21.16 -5.48 -5.87
C VAL A 64 -20.97 -6.75 -5.05
N LEU A 65 -20.40 -6.66 -3.85
CA LEU A 65 -20.24 -7.82 -2.95
C LEU A 65 -21.59 -8.39 -2.48
N ASN A 66 -22.56 -7.52 -2.23
CA ASN A 66 -23.90 -7.93 -1.81
C ASN A 66 -24.67 -8.61 -2.95
N THR A 67 -24.63 -8.04 -4.15
CA THR A 67 -25.29 -8.63 -5.33
C THR A 67 -24.66 -9.97 -5.69
N THR A 68 -23.34 -10.05 -5.74
CA THR A 68 -22.63 -11.32 -5.97
C THR A 68 -22.97 -12.36 -4.91
N ARG A 69 -23.05 -11.99 -3.62
CA ARG A 69 -23.50 -12.91 -2.57
C ARG A 69 -24.94 -13.40 -2.80
N ALA A 70 -25.86 -12.50 -3.15
CA ALA A 70 -27.26 -12.84 -3.39
C ALA A 70 -27.44 -13.81 -4.58
N VAL A 71 -26.74 -13.53 -5.69
CA VAL A 71 -26.75 -14.40 -6.88
C VAL A 71 -26.17 -15.78 -6.56
N ARG A 72 -25.03 -15.83 -5.85
CA ARG A 72 -24.37 -17.10 -5.50
C ARG A 72 -25.13 -17.91 -4.46
N GLY A 73 -25.83 -17.25 -3.53
CA GLY A 73 -26.71 -17.89 -2.55
C GLY A 73 -27.94 -18.55 -3.17
N LYS A 74 -28.43 -18.05 -4.31
CA LYS A 74 -29.50 -18.68 -5.10
C LYS A 74 -29.00 -19.68 -6.15
N GLY A 75 -27.73 -19.62 -6.55
CA GLY A 75 -27.16 -20.36 -7.68
C GLY A 75 -26.00 -21.34 -7.37
N GLY A 76 -25.78 -21.74 -6.12
CA GLY A 76 -24.86 -22.85 -5.77
C GLY A 76 -23.35 -22.58 -5.86
N LEU A 77 -22.90 -21.36 -6.18
CA LEU A 77 -21.48 -21.03 -6.28
C LEU A 77 -20.84 -20.83 -4.89
N SER A 78 -19.78 -21.58 -4.58
CA SER A 78 -19.20 -21.68 -3.23
C SER A 78 -18.60 -20.38 -2.66
N ASN A 79 -18.88 -20.02 -1.40
CA ASN A 79 -18.43 -18.78 -0.75
C ASN A 79 -16.90 -18.61 -0.53
N ARG A 80 -16.04 -19.46 -1.12
CA ARG A 80 -14.60 -19.53 -0.85
C ARG A 80 -13.81 -18.27 -1.25
N ALA A 81 -14.20 -17.61 -2.36
CA ALA A 81 -13.53 -16.41 -2.86
C ALA A 81 -13.81 -15.12 -2.05
N LEU A 82 -14.90 -15.07 -1.28
CA LEU A 82 -15.28 -13.91 -0.46
C LEU A 82 -14.73 -14.00 0.96
N LYS A 83 -14.04 -15.09 1.33
CA LYS A 83 -13.44 -15.20 2.64
C LYS A 83 -12.22 -14.28 2.67
N PRO A 84 -12.10 -13.37 3.64
CA PRO A 84 -10.87 -12.61 3.82
C PRO A 84 -9.75 -13.61 4.00
N THR A 85 -8.79 -13.62 3.07
CA THR A 85 -7.57 -14.38 3.26
C THR A 85 -6.94 -13.79 4.51
N LYS A 86 -6.82 -14.57 5.59
CA LYS A 86 -6.08 -14.11 6.77
C LYS A 86 -4.71 -13.69 6.26
N ARG A 87 -4.42 -12.39 6.24
CA ARG A 87 -3.05 -11.90 6.11
C ARG A 87 -2.27 -12.66 7.17
N ALA A 88 -1.14 -13.24 6.80
CA ALA A 88 -0.28 -13.95 7.73
C ALA A 88 0.23 -12.95 8.78
N SER A 89 -0.56 -12.70 9.82
CA SER A 89 -0.19 -12.01 11.05
C SER A 89 0.57 -12.94 11.99
N GLY A 90 1.24 -13.95 11.44
CA GLY A 90 2.14 -14.81 12.18
C GLY A 90 3.49 -14.10 12.38
N PRO A 91 4.11 -14.23 13.57
CA PRO A 91 5.46 -13.70 13.77
C PRO A 91 6.42 -14.33 12.74
N PRO A 92 7.44 -13.59 12.28
CA PRO A 92 8.41 -14.14 11.35
C PRO A 92 9.03 -15.41 11.94
N LYS A 93 8.98 -16.53 11.20
CA LYS A 93 9.64 -17.78 11.61
C LYS A 93 11.11 -17.47 11.91
N LYS A 94 11.53 -17.66 13.16
CA LYS A 94 12.94 -17.55 13.55
C LYS A 94 13.75 -18.55 12.72
N ARG A 95 14.60 -18.06 11.83
CA ARG A 95 15.59 -18.90 11.13
C ARG A 95 16.58 -19.40 12.18
N LYS A 96 16.80 -20.71 12.25
CA LYS A 96 17.85 -21.29 13.11
C LYS A 96 19.21 -20.73 12.67
N PRO A 97 20.10 -20.34 13.60
CA PRO A 97 21.44 -19.90 13.21
C PRO A 97 22.17 -21.07 12.56
N ALA A 98 22.83 -20.80 11.43
CA ALA A 98 23.73 -21.75 10.80
C ALA A 98 24.87 -22.03 11.80
N ARG A 99 25.10 -23.31 12.08
CA ARG A 99 26.18 -23.80 12.94
C ARG A 99 27.50 -23.32 12.36
N ALA A 100 28.20 -22.43 13.07
CA ALA A 100 29.54 -22.02 12.70
C ALA A 100 30.44 -23.27 12.68
N ALA A 101 31.07 -23.52 11.54
CA ALA A 101 32.13 -24.51 11.43
C ALA A 101 33.31 -24.00 12.26
N ARG A 102 33.76 -24.84 13.22
CA ARG A 102 35.04 -24.65 13.90
C ARG A 102 36.14 -24.84 12.87
N GLY A 103 37.00 -23.83 12.73
CA GLY A 103 38.34 -23.91 12.17
C GLY A 103 39.28 -23.29 13.19
#